data_AF-H1VPH8-F1
#
_entry.id   AF-H1VPH8-F1
#
_cell.length_a   1.000
_cell.length_b   1.000
_cell.length_c   1.000
_cell.angle_alpha   90.00
_cell.angle_beta   90.00
_cell.angle_gamma   90.00
#
_symmetry.space_group_name_H-M   'P 1'
#
loop_
_entity.id
_entity.type
_entity.pdbx_description
1 polymer ?
#
loop_
_entity_poly.entity_id
_entity_poly.type
_entity_poly.pdbx_seq_one_letter_code
_entity_poly.pdbx_strand_id
1 'polypeptide(L)'
;MSRLPDGLIAFGPQANCTLELCPIEWSVLRYQPSIPASGIFIALFALGLIVHAVQGIRWRTWGFMASMIAGCVLEIVGYVGRLFIHDNPFDFEGFLMQIICITIAPVFFSAAIYVLLSQT
;
A
#
# COMPACT_ATOMS: atom_id res chain seq x y z
N MET A 1 -21.99 -10.33 -7.33
CA MET A 1 -20.91 -11.35 -7.35
C MET A 1 -21.26 -12.35 -8.44
N SER A 2 -20.56 -12.30 -9.57
CA SER A 2 -20.70 -13.33 -10.61
C SER A 2 -20.13 -14.63 -10.05
N ARG A 3 -21.00 -15.57 -9.66
CA ARG A 3 -20.57 -16.92 -9.28
C ARG A 3 -19.92 -17.54 -10.51
N LEU A 4 -18.66 -17.92 -10.37
CA LEU A 4 -17.93 -18.64 -11.40
C LEU A 4 -18.48 -20.08 -11.51
N PRO A 5 -18.19 -20.81 -12.60
CA PRO A 5 -18.45 -22.26 -12.65
C PRO A 5 -17.90 -22.93 -11.38
N ASP A 6 -18.56 -23.99 -10.92
CA ASP A 6 -18.21 -24.76 -9.71
C ASP A 6 -18.38 -24.01 -8.36
N GLY A 7 -19.07 -22.86 -8.35
CA GLY A 7 -19.38 -22.14 -7.11
C GLY A 7 -18.19 -21.34 -6.55
N LEU A 8 -17.17 -21.10 -7.37
CA LEU A 8 -15.99 -20.32 -7.01
C LEU A 8 -16.32 -18.82 -6.90
N ILE A 9 -15.66 -18.18 -5.94
CA ILE A 9 -15.77 -16.75 -5.65
C ILE A 9 -14.37 -16.14 -5.80
N ALA A 10 -14.19 -15.33 -6.83
CA ALA A 10 -12.89 -14.71 -7.13
C ALA A 10 -12.55 -13.50 -6.24
N PHE A 11 -13.53 -12.84 -5.64
CA PHE A 11 -13.27 -11.61 -4.89
C PHE A 11 -14.32 -11.36 -3.80
N GLY A 12 -13.86 -10.90 -2.64
CA GLY A 12 -14.67 -10.57 -1.48
C GLY A 12 -14.25 -11.34 -0.23
N PRO A 13 -14.93 -11.11 0.91
CA PRO A 13 -14.62 -11.77 2.18
C PRO A 13 -14.79 -13.30 2.16
N GLN A 14 -15.54 -13.81 1.18
CA GLN A 14 -15.82 -15.23 0.98
C GLN A 14 -15.08 -15.77 -0.26
N ALA A 15 -14.01 -15.10 -0.69
CA ALA A 15 -13.21 -15.57 -1.82
C ALA A 15 -12.51 -16.88 -1.47
N ASN A 16 -12.61 -17.85 -2.37
CA ASN A 16 -12.02 -19.18 -2.23
C ASN A 16 -11.13 -19.57 -3.43
N CYS A 17 -10.96 -18.68 -4.40
CA CYS A 17 -10.03 -18.87 -5.50
C CYS A 17 -8.57 -18.78 -5.02
N THR A 18 -7.73 -19.62 -5.60
CA THR A 18 -6.26 -19.57 -5.52
C THR A 18 -5.70 -19.66 -6.94
N LEU A 19 -4.39 -19.45 -7.11
CA LEU A 19 -3.71 -19.58 -8.40
C LEU A 19 -3.85 -20.98 -9.04
N GLU A 20 -4.13 -22.01 -8.26
CA GLU A 20 -4.32 -23.38 -8.75
C GLU A 20 -5.76 -23.64 -9.24
N LEU A 21 -6.75 -22.94 -8.66
CA LEU A 21 -8.17 -23.15 -8.92
C LEU A 21 -8.71 -22.24 -10.03
N CYS A 22 -8.21 -21.01 -10.10
CA CYS A 22 -8.79 -19.95 -10.93
C CYS A 22 -7.69 -19.30 -11.79
N PRO A 23 -7.93 -19.08 -13.10
CA PRO A 23 -6.99 -18.35 -13.94
C PRO A 23 -6.83 -16.91 -13.45
N ILE A 24 -5.62 -16.37 -13.56
CA ILE A 24 -5.29 -15.02 -13.06
C ILE A 24 -6.14 -13.91 -13.68
N GLU A 25 -6.69 -14.14 -14.87
CA GLU A 25 -7.59 -13.21 -15.57
C GLU A 25 -8.88 -12.90 -14.79
N TRP A 26 -9.28 -13.79 -13.88
CA TRP A 26 -10.45 -13.60 -13.02
C TRP A 26 -10.13 -12.81 -11.74
N SER A 27 -8.84 -12.60 -11.44
CA SER A 27 -8.42 -11.74 -10.33
C SER A 27 -8.68 -10.27 -10.66
N VAL A 28 -8.80 -9.44 -9.62
CA VAL A 28 -9.02 -7.99 -9.79
C VAL A 28 -7.84 -7.33 -10.50
N LEU A 29 -6.61 -7.78 -10.21
CA LEU A 29 -5.41 -7.22 -10.82
C LEU A 29 -5.16 -7.75 -12.23
N ARG A 30 -5.59 -8.97 -12.55
CA ARG A 30 -5.29 -9.69 -13.82
C ARG A 30 -3.81 -9.96 -14.10
N TYR A 31 -2.95 -9.68 -13.13
CA TYR A 31 -1.51 -9.94 -13.20
C TYR A 31 -0.99 -10.21 -11.79
N GLN A 32 0.20 -10.83 -11.71
CA GLN A 32 0.87 -11.10 -10.44
C GLN A 32 1.85 -9.95 -10.09
N PRO A 33 1.68 -9.27 -8.94
CA PRO A 33 2.53 -8.14 -8.56
C PRO A 33 4.02 -8.46 -8.41
N SER A 34 4.92 -7.71 -9.04
CA SER A 34 6.35 -7.96 -8.92
C SER A 34 6.91 -7.73 -7.50
N ILE A 35 7.51 -8.77 -6.90
CA ILE A 35 8.26 -8.70 -5.63
C ILE A 35 9.41 -7.67 -5.66
N PRO A 36 10.32 -7.67 -6.65
CA PRO A 36 11.46 -6.76 -6.62
C PRO A 36 11.04 -5.29 -6.69
N ALA A 37 9.99 -4.96 -7.44
CA ALA A 37 9.49 -3.59 -7.50
C ALA A 37 8.92 -3.15 -6.15
N SER A 38 8.10 -4.00 -5.52
CA SER A 38 7.53 -3.71 -4.19
C SER A 38 8.64 -3.52 -3.14
N GLY A 39 9.68 -4.37 -3.17
CA GLY A 39 10.84 -4.24 -2.28
C GLY A 39 11.60 -2.93 -2.46
N ILE A 40 11.81 -2.47 -3.70
CA ILE A 40 12.46 -1.19 -3.98
C ILE A 40 11.65 -0.02 -3.38
N PHE A 41 10.33 0.00 -3.59
CA PHE A 41 9.49 1.07 -3.05
C PHE A 41 9.49 1.08 -1.52
N ILE A 42 9.39 -0.10 -0.88
CA ILE A 42 9.50 -0.20 0.58
C ILE A 42 10.84 0.37 1.07
N ALA A 43 11.95 0.01 0.41
CA ALA A 43 13.27 0.51 0.79
C ALA A 43 13.38 2.04 0.64
N LEU A 44 12.83 2.61 -0.44
CA LEU A 44 12.82 4.05 -0.68
C LEU A 44 11.98 4.80 0.37
N PHE A 45 10.78 4.31 0.69
CA PHE A 45 9.94 4.95 1.72
C PHE A 45 10.50 4.77 3.13
N ALA A 46 11.14 3.65 3.43
CA ALA A 46 11.84 3.45 4.70
C ALA A 46 13.03 4.41 4.85
N LEU A 47 13.81 4.61 3.78
CA LEU A 47 14.88 5.61 3.76
C LEU A 47 14.32 7.02 3.93
N GLY A 48 13.26 7.37 3.20
CA GLY A 48 12.57 8.65 3.32
C GLY A 48 12.05 8.91 4.74
N LEU A 49 11.48 7.88 5.39
CA LEU A 49 11.03 7.94 6.78
C LEU A 49 12.18 8.29 7.73
N ILE A 50 13.33 7.65 7.59
CA ILE A 50 14.51 7.92 8.41
C ILE A 50 15.00 9.36 8.18
N VAL A 51 15.12 9.77 6.92
CA VAL A 51 15.58 11.13 6.57
C VAL A 51 14.64 12.20 7.14
N HIS A 52 13.33 12.04 6.98
CA HIS A 52 12.35 13.00 7.51
C HIS A 52 12.25 12.98 9.03
N ALA A 53 12.45 11.83 9.68
CA ALA A 53 12.54 11.75 11.14
C ALA A 53 13.77 12.52 11.65
N VAL A 54 14.95 12.32 11.04
CA VAL A 54 16.18 13.03 11.43
C VAL A 54 16.05 14.54 11.20
N GLN A 55 15.52 14.95 10.04
CA GLN A 55 15.27 16.37 9.73
C GLN A 55 14.26 16.98 10.71
N GLY A 56 13.16 16.29 10.97
CA GLY A 56 12.11 16.73 11.90
C GLY A 56 12.63 16.97 13.32
N ILE A 57 13.47 16.06 13.82
CA ILE A 57 14.10 16.20 15.15
C ILE A 57 15.13 17.33 15.16
N ARG A 58 15.99 17.42 14.12
CA ARG A 58 17.08 18.40 14.06
C ARG A 58 16.58 19.85 13.96
N TRP A 59 15.47 20.07 13.26
CA TRP A 59 14.89 21.38 13.00
C TRP A 59 13.61 21.66 13.82
N ARG A 60 13.20 20.70 14.66
CA ARG A 60 12.00 20.79 15.53
C ARG A 60 10.70 21.06 14.75
N THR A 61 10.59 20.56 13.53
CA THR A 61 9.41 20.73 12.66
C THR A 61 8.39 19.59 12.88
N TRP A 62 7.84 19.51 14.10
CA TRP A 62 7.00 18.39 14.56
C TRP A 62 5.80 18.08 13.66
N GLY A 63 5.08 19.11 13.19
CA GLY A 63 3.92 18.94 12.31
C GLY A 63 4.27 18.38 10.94
N PHE A 64 5.34 18.89 10.32
CA PHE A 64 5.87 18.36 9.07
C PHE A 64 6.36 16.91 9.23
N MET A 65 7.11 16.66 10.31
CA MET A 65 7.65 15.33 10.61
C MET A 65 6.53 14.29 10.78
N ALA A 66 5.49 14.61 11.56
CA ALA A 66 4.38 13.69 11.80
C ALA A 66 3.65 13.32 10.50
N SER A 67 3.35 14.31 9.66
CA SER A 67 2.70 14.09 8.36
C SER A 67 3.57 13.27 7.41
N MET A 68 4.86 13.58 7.29
CA MET A 68 5.77 12.81 6.43
C MET A 68 5.94 11.37 6.90
N ILE A 69 6.12 11.14 8.20
CA ILE A 69 6.24 9.79 8.76
C ILE A 69 4.95 9.00 8.54
N ALA A 70 3.78 9.58 8.79
CA ALA A 70 2.50 8.91 8.58
C ALA A 70 2.32 8.49 7.10
N GLY A 71 2.65 9.37 6.16
CA GLY A 71 2.62 9.05 4.73
C GLY A 71 3.58 7.91 4.37
N CYS A 72 4.83 7.95 4.83
CA CYS A 72 5.80 6.90 4.56
C CYS A 72 5.40 5.55 5.16
N VAL A 73 4.84 5.53 6.38
CA VAL A 73 4.34 4.29 7.01
C VAL A 73 3.20 3.69 6.19
N LEU A 74 2.26 4.51 5.73
CA LEU A 74 1.14 4.03 4.91
C LEU A 74 1.62 3.45 3.57
N GLU A 75 2.58 4.09 2.91
CA GLU A 75 3.17 3.52 1.69
C GLU A 75 3.81 2.16 1.97
N ILE A 76 4.62 2.04 3.02
CA ILE A 76 5.26 0.77 3.39
C ILE A 76 4.20 -0.32 3.63
N VAL A 77 3.16 -0.03 4.41
CA VAL A 77 2.07 -0.99 4.67
C VAL A 77 1.32 -1.36 3.38
N GLY A 78 1.07 -0.39 2.50
CA GLY A 78 0.44 -0.63 1.20
C GLY A 78 1.26 -1.56 0.31
N TYR A 79 2.58 -1.37 0.24
CA TYR A 79 3.47 -2.27 -0.50
C TYR A 79 3.63 -3.64 0.16
N VAL A 80 3.49 -3.75 1.49
CA VAL A 80 3.39 -5.06 2.17
C VAL A 80 2.11 -5.78 1.74
N GLY A 81 0.98 -5.07 1.64
CA GLY A 81 -0.25 -5.59 1.03
C GLY A 81 -0.01 -6.18 -0.36
N ARG A 82 0.79 -5.50 -1.18
CA ARG A 82 1.18 -5.96 -2.53
C ARG A 82 2.02 -7.25 -2.52
N LEU A 83 2.78 -7.52 -1.45
CA LEU A 83 3.50 -8.79 -1.28
C LEU A 83 2.53 -9.95 -0.99
N PHE A 84 1.51 -9.75 -0.15
CA PHE A 84 0.49 -10.77 0.10
C PHE A 84 -0.28 -11.15 -1.17
N ILE A 85 -0.62 -10.15 -2.00
CA ILE A 85 -1.31 -10.37 -3.27
C ILE A 85 -0.41 -11.04 -4.32
N HIS A 86 0.91 -10.93 -4.21
CA HIS A 86 1.81 -11.69 -5.10
C HIS A 86 1.65 -13.20 -4.88
N ASP A 87 1.54 -13.64 -3.63
CA ASP A 87 1.41 -15.06 -3.31
C ASP A 87 0.01 -15.58 -3.64
N ASN A 88 -1.03 -14.76 -3.42
CA ASN A 88 -2.39 -15.05 -3.88
C ASN A 88 -3.10 -13.80 -4.43
N PRO A 89 -3.22 -13.65 -5.77
CA PRO A 89 -3.89 -12.50 -6.39
C PRO A 89 -5.38 -12.35 -6.10
N PHE A 90 -6.00 -13.38 -5.52
CA PHE A 90 -7.42 -13.37 -5.12
C PHE A 90 -7.61 -12.96 -3.65
N ASP A 91 -6.53 -12.69 -2.92
CA ASP A 91 -6.61 -12.28 -1.53
C ASP A 91 -7.27 -10.91 -1.38
N PHE A 92 -8.42 -10.91 -0.71
CA PHE A 92 -9.25 -9.72 -0.54
C PHE A 92 -8.64 -8.74 0.47
N GLU A 93 -8.05 -9.26 1.55
CA GLU A 93 -7.48 -8.44 2.62
C GLU A 93 -6.20 -7.74 2.15
N GLY A 94 -5.30 -8.46 1.48
CA GLY A 94 -4.12 -7.87 0.85
C GLY A 94 -4.49 -6.78 -0.16
N PHE A 95 -5.50 -7.01 -1.01
CA PHE A 95 -5.97 -6.01 -1.97
C PHE A 95 -6.50 -4.74 -1.30
N LEU A 96 -7.33 -4.89 -0.26
CA LEU A 96 -7.83 -3.76 0.51
C LEU A 96 -6.70 -3.00 1.20
N MET A 97 -5.76 -3.70 1.83
CA MET A 97 -4.61 -3.09 2.49
C MET A 97 -3.79 -2.26 1.50
N GLN A 98 -3.49 -2.80 0.32
CA GLN A 98 -2.75 -2.08 -0.70
C GLN A 98 -3.51 -0.82 -1.16
N ILE A 99 -4.76 -0.96 -1.60
CA ILE A 99 -5.47 0.16 -2.23
C ILE A 99 -5.78 1.27 -1.22
N ILE A 100 -6.14 0.93 0.01
CA ILE A 100 -6.48 1.90 1.05
C ILE A 100 -5.22 2.64 1.49
N CYS A 101 -4.13 1.93 1.83
CA CYS A 101 -2.95 2.57 2.36
C CYS A 101 -2.24 3.47 1.33
N ILE A 102 -2.09 2.99 0.08
CA ILE A 102 -1.44 3.78 -0.99
C ILE A 102 -2.27 5.02 -1.36
N THR A 103 -3.61 4.95 -1.32
CA THR A 103 -4.45 6.11 -1.65
C THR A 103 -4.51 7.15 -0.53
N ILE A 104 -4.40 6.75 0.73
CA ILE A 104 -4.39 7.66 1.87
C ILE A 104 -3.03 8.34 2.05
N ALA A 105 -1.92 7.64 1.78
CA ALA A 105 -0.56 8.19 1.90
C ALA A 105 -0.34 9.60 1.27
N PRO A 106 -0.75 9.89 0.01
CA PRO A 106 -0.55 11.20 -0.60
C PRO A 106 -1.33 12.34 0.07
N VAL A 107 -2.38 12.03 0.84
CA VAL A 107 -3.10 13.02 1.65
C VAL A 107 -2.19 13.57 2.74
N PHE A 108 -1.40 12.71 3.37
CA PHE A 108 -0.43 13.12 4.41
C PHE A 108 0.73 13.91 3.83
N PHE A 109 1.22 13.55 2.63
CA PHE A 109 2.24 14.36 1.95
C PHE A 109 1.73 15.75 1.59
N SER A 110 0.48 15.86 1.11
CA SER A 110 -0.17 17.16 0.88
C SER A 110 -0.29 17.97 2.18
N ALA A 111 -0.71 17.32 3.28
CA ALA A 111 -0.78 17.97 4.59
C ALA A 111 0.59 18.50 5.06
N ALA A 112 1.68 17.75 4.81
CA ALA A 112 3.03 18.20 5.13
C ALA A 112 3.42 19.49 4.36
N ILE A 113 3.05 19.58 3.08
CA ILE A 113 3.27 20.78 2.26
C ILE A 113 2.49 21.98 2.82
N TYR A 114 1.22 21.79 3.21
CA TYR A 114 0.43 22.86 3.82
C TYR A 114 1.01 23.35 5.15
N VAL A 115 1.51 22.44 5.99
CA VAL A 115 2.19 22.81 7.23
C VAL A 115 3.41 23.68 6.94
N LEU A 116 4.23 23.30 5.96
CA LEU A 116 5.39 24.12 5.56
C LEU A 116 4.97 25.49 5.02
N LEU A 117 3.94 25.55 4.17
CA LEU A 117 3.46 26.82 3.60
C LEU A 117 2.86 27.73 4.68
N SER A 118 2.21 27.17 5.71
CA SER A 118 1.69 27.97 6.82
C SER A 118 2.78 28.62 7.69
N GLN A 119 4.04 28.19 7.54
CA GLN A 119 5.18 28.67 8.32
C GLN A 119 5.99 29.75 7.59
N THR A 120 5.60 30.14 6.37
CA THR A 120 6.13 31.30 5.63
C THR A 120 5.35 32.57 5.96
#